data_AF-A0A2H0KMW8-F1
#
_entry.id   AF-A0A2H0KMW8-F1
#
_cell.length_a   1.000
_cell.length_b   1.000
_cell.length_c   1.000
_cell.angle_alpha   90.00
_cell.angle_beta   90.00
_cell.angle_gamma   90.00
#
_symmetry.space_group_name_H-M   'P 1'
#
loop_
_entity.id
_entity.type
_entity.pdbx_description
1 polymer ?
#
loop_
_entity_poly.entity_id
_entity_poly.type
_entity_poly.pdbx_seq_one_letter_code
_entity_poly.pdbx_strand_id
1 'polypeptide(L)' 'MPSYLWDYDKEELEKTEEGRIFILERMINYGPDGEKIKLADVKKYWDKLNLDPLKKSLFKLLIWNS' A
#
# COMPACT_ATOMS: atom_id res chain seq x y z
N MET A 1 -4.84 16.37 -2.68
CA MET A 1 -3.72 15.49 -3.07
C MET A 1 -3.36 14.66 -1.85
N PRO A 2 -3.33 13.32 -1.95
CA PRO A 2 -2.99 12.48 -0.81
C PRO A 2 -1.54 12.75 -0.37
N SER A 3 -1.32 12.94 0.92
CA SER A 3 -0.01 13.22 1.50
C SER A 3 0.99 12.08 1.31
N TYR A 4 0.53 10.86 1.00
CA TYR A 4 1.40 9.73 0.69
C TYR A 4 1.90 9.71 -0.77
N LEU A 5 1.30 10.46 -1.70
CA LEU A 5 1.71 10.52 -3.11
C LEU A 5 2.56 11.73 -3.47
N TRP A 6 2.69 12.73 -2.60
CA TRP A 6 3.59 13.88 -2.82
C TRP A 6 3.34 14.52 -4.19
N ASP A 7 4.28 14.41 -5.13
CA ASP A 7 4.24 14.98 -6.47
C ASP A 7 3.73 14.00 -7.56
N TYR A 8 3.36 12.76 -7.20
CA TYR A 8 2.82 11.79 -8.14
C TYR A 8 1.35 12.04 -8.50
N ASP A 9 1.02 11.88 -9.78
CA ASP A 9 -0.35 11.87 -10.26
C ASP A 9 -1.03 10.51 -9.98
N LYS A 10 -2.03 10.53 -9.09
CA LYS A 10 -2.78 9.33 -8.70
C LYS A 10 -3.52 8.72 -9.89
N GLU A 11 -4.12 9.54 -10.74
CA GLU A 11 -4.97 9.06 -11.85
C GLU A 11 -4.14 8.37 -12.92
N GLU A 12 -2.92 8.84 -13.18
CA GLU A 12 -1.98 8.17 -14.08
C GLU A 12 -1.48 6.84 -13.51
N LEU A 13 -1.12 6.81 -12.23
CA LEU A 13 -0.67 5.58 -11.55
C LEU A 13 -1.76 4.50 -11.50
N GLU A 14 -3.03 4.90 -11.36
CA GLU A 14 -4.14 3.95 -11.31
C GLU A 14 -4.42 3.25 -12.64
N LYS A 15 -3.81 3.68 -13.76
CA LYS A 15 -4.01 3.05 -15.08
C LYS A 15 -3.28 1.71 -15.20
N THR A 16 -2.19 1.50 -14.46
CA THR A 16 -1.36 0.29 -14.55
C THR A 16 -1.43 -0.54 -13.28
N GLU A 17 -1.05 -1.82 -13.35
CA GLU A 17 -0.99 -2.66 -12.15
C GLU A 17 0.14 -2.20 -11.23
N GLU A 18 1.30 -1.86 -11.80
CA GLU A 18 2.49 -1.40 -11.08
C GLU A 18 2.21 -0.10 -10.33
N GLY A 19 1.49 0.84 -10.94
CA GLY A 19 1.13 2.10 -10.29
C GLY A 19 0.13 1.88 -9.14
N ARG A 20 -0.83 0.96 -9.26
CA ARG A 20 -1.71 0.57 -8.15
C ARG A 20 -0.96 -0.11 -7.01
N ILE A 21 0.04 -0.96 -7.31
CA ILE A 21 0.93 -1.56 -6.30
C ILE A 21 1.73 -0.46 -5.59
N PHE A 22 2.26 0.51 -6.34
CA PHE A 22 3.00 1.63 -5.79
C PHE A 22 2.13 2.49 -4.86
N ILE A 23 0.91 2.83 -5.27
CA ILE A 23 -0.07 3.53 -4.41
C ILE A 23 -0.29 2.76 -3.11
N LEU A 24 -0.57 1.45 -3.20
CA LEU A 24 -0.81 0.60 -2.04
C LEU A 24 0.39 0.55 -1.09
N GLU A 25 1.60 0.42 -1.64
CA GLU A 25 2.84 0.48 -0.88
C GLU A 25 2.99 1.80 -0.12
N ARG A 26 2.76 2.92 -0.80
CA ARG A 26 2.85 4.26 -0.20
C ARG A 26 1.82 4.44 0.91
N MET A 27 0.57 4.02 0.71
CA MET A 27 -0.47 4.07 1.74
C MET A 27 -0.08 3.30 3.00
N ILE A 28 0.50 2.10 2.84
CA ILE A 28 0.93 1.28 3.98
C ILE A 28 2.15 1.91 4.67
N ASN A 29 3.10 2.42 3.90
CA ASN A 29 4.36 2.96 4.44
C ASN A 29 4.20 4.34 5.09
N TYR A 30 3.33 5.20 4.58
CA TYR A 30 3.24 6.60 5.03
C TYR A 30 1.91 6.94 5.68
N GLY A 31 0.93 6.04 5.59
CA GLY A 31 -0.43 6.24 6.07
C GLY A 31 -1.38 6.54 4.91
N PRO A 32 -2.64 6.09 5.00
CA PRO A 32 -3.59 6.21 3.90
C PRO A 32 -4.40 7.51 3.91
N ASP A 33 -4.08 8.48 4.77
CA ASP A 33 -4.80 9.76 4.92
C ASP A 33 -6.32 9.63 5.06
N GLY A 34 -6.78 8.65 5.84
CA GLY A 34 -8.20 8.39 6.05
C GLY A 34 -8.85 7.51 4.98
N GLU A 35 -8.14 7.11 3.92
CA GLU A 35 -8.61 6.10 2.99
C GLU A 35 -8.53 4.70 3.63
N LYS A 36 -9.53 3.84 3.32
CA LYS A 36 -9.52 2.45 3.79
C LYS A 36 -8.74 1.57 2.83
N ILE A 37 -7.70 0.90 3.34
CA ILE A 37 -6.95 -0.11 2.58
C ILE A 37 -7.74 -1.41 2.53
N LYS A 38 -7.98 -1.94 1.33
CA LYS A 38 -8.64 -3.24 1.15
C LYS A 38 -7.66 -4.38 1.44
N LEU A 39 -8.00 -5.21 2.42
CA LEU A 39 -7.17 -6.36 2.80
C LEU A 39 -6.92 -7.34 1.64
N ALA A 40 -7.89 -7.51 0.75
CA ALA A 40 -7.76 -8.38 -0.42
C ALA A 40 -6.62 -7.93 -1.36
N ASP A 41 -6.46 -6.62 -1.57
CA ASP A 41 -5.39 -6.08 -2.42
C ASP A 41 -4.01 -6.23 -1.75
N VAL A 42 -3.95 -6.02 -0.43
CA VAL A 42 -2.73 -6.27 0.37
C VAL A 42 -2.29 -7.72 0.25
N LYS A 43 -3.21 -8.69 0.40
CA LYS A 43 -2.90 -10.11 0.26
C LYS A 43 -2.49 -10.46 -1.17
N LYS A 44 -3.20 -9.95 -2.17
CA LYS A 44 -2.92 -10.20 -3.60
C LYS A 44 -1.52 -9.75 -3.99
N TYR A 45 -1.07 -8.61 -3.48
CA TYR A 45 0.19 -7.98 -3.88
C TYR A 45 1.31 -8.12 -2.84
N TRP A 46 1.11 -8.88 -1.77
CA TRP A 46 2.03 -8.94 -0.62
C TRP A 46 3.50 -9.14 -0.99
N ASP A 47 3.78 -10.05 -1.92
CA ASP A 47 5.14 -10.39 -2.36
C ASP A 47 5.76 -9.33 -3.27
N LYS A 48 4.94 -8.43 -3.84
CA LYS A 48 5.38 -7.30 -4.69
C LYS A 48 5.61 -6.02 -3.88
N LEU A 49 5.11 -5.92 -2.65
CA LEU A 49 5.18 -4.71 -1.83
C LEU A 49 6.55 -4.56 -1.15
N ASN A 50 7.20 -3.41 -1.38
CA ASN A 50 8.39 -2.96 -0.70
C ASN A 50 8.01 -2.12 0.54
N LEU A 51 7.66 -2.83 1.61
CA LEU A 51 7.23 -2.23 2.87
C LEU A 51 8.40 -2.00 3.81
N ASP A 52 8.32 -0.94 4.63
CA ASP A 52 9.18 -0.74 5.79
C ASP A 52 9.23 -2.04 6.63
N PRO A 53 10.43 -2.53 7.04
CA PRO A 53 10.57 -3.84 7.67
C PRO A 53 9.72 -4.03 8.94
N LEU A 54 9.56 -2.99 9.75
CA LEU A 54 8.76 -3.05 10.97
C LEU A 54 7.27 -3.13 10.64
N LYS A 55 6.82 -2.31 9.69
CA LYS A 55 5.43 -2.37 9.17
C LYS A 55 5.14 -3.73 8.54
N LYS A 56 6.04 -4.25 7.71
CA LYS A 56 5.90 -5.56 7.06
C LYS A 56 5.74 -6.66 8.10
N SER A 57 6.56 -6.64 9.15
CA SER A 57 6.53 -7.63 10.23
C SER A 57 5.22 -7.55 11.02
N LEU A 58 4.80 -6.34 11.41
CA LEU A 58 3.54 -6.12 12.13
C LEU A 58 2.33 -6.58 11.30
N PHE A 59 2.22 -6.14 10.04
CA PHE A 59 1.09 -6.53 9.20
C PHE A 59 1.11 -8.01 8.85
N LYS A 60 2.30 -8.63 8.74
CA LYS A 60 2.39 -10.08 8.57
C LYS A 60 1.75 -10.82 9.75
N LEU A 61 2.01 -10.37 10.98
CA LEU A 61 1.39 -10.92 12.18
C LEU A 61 -0.14 -10.75 12.15
N LEU A 62 -0.62 -9.54 11.86
CA LEU A 62 -2.05 -9.18 11.88
C LEU A 62 -2.89 -9.80 10.74
N ILE A 63 -2.26 -10.24 9.66
CA ILE A 63 -3.00 -10.74 8.49
C ILE A 63 -3.02 -12.26 8.42
N TRP A 64 -1.97 -12.93 8.92
CA TRP A 64 -1.78 -14.39 8.81
C TRP A 64 -1.70 -15.13 10.14
N ASN A 65 -1.60 -14.44 11.27
CA ASN A 65 -1.51 -15.06 12.60
C ASN A 65 -2.55 -14.47 13.57
N SER A 66 -3.71 -14.06 13.03
CA SER A 66 -4.85 -13.52 13.77
C SER A 66 -5.98 -14.52 13.87
#